data_AF-A0A6J0HM85-F1
#
_entry.id   AF-A0A6J0HM85-F1
#
_cell.length_a   1.000
_cell.length_b   1.000
_cell.length_c   1.000
_cell.angle_alpha   90.00
_cell.angle_beta   90.00
_cell.angle_gamma   90.00
#
_symmetry.space_group_name_H-M   'P 1'
#
loop_
_entity.id
_entity.type
_entity.pdbx_description
1 polymer ?
#
loop_
_entity_poly.entity_id
_entity_poly.type
_entity_poly.pdbx_seq_one_letter_code
_entity_poly.pdbx_strand_id
1 'polypeptide(L)'
;MEENKKEEKPGKQVTEPESDIPEAILELQIETKEATIDRVLVHLEELENKIKECHKRNDVLKEEQQALIRRLIKQIEEKEKERDEKEVVTRDDVEESLKAIFQYVKDKEQLFKELRSQIEEIQQRISVKQRERDYWLEYKNVGSKIHADKISSLEKDIKKVKDDLQRTTEYYRDALNAVKEEHKSLFDRHLKLLSEQALKSAVGYLDKNCRREIQENEWLKEEVKIYRKEVSDLKASVQLLEEENTSLVAKLIDTKLQNQIGSRHLFLTEAAGLQEGFPKDEMEVEYREYAAKADGEESLRSATVPCQRKKAFPKVQSKTEDETQDSEELRKKFFTTALDRLLYEDEDDFQAYLKLGPLKRKLYVVGRAVPTHHKEQEEMPRRSDREDGSVGKSDGHITAEMIRALFKENVDGN
;
A
#
# COMPACT_ATOMS: atom_id res chain seq x y z
N MET A 1 -52.50 -123.70 81.87
CA MET A 1 -51.42 -124.20 82.75
C MET A 1 -51.38 -123.22 83.90
N GLU A 2 -52.06 -123.58 84.99
CA GLU A 2 -51.43 -124.22 86.17
C GLU A 2 -50.64 -123.18 86.97
N GLU A 3 -50.76 -123.06 88.28
CA GLU A 3 -51.64 -123.65 89.28
C GLU A 3 -51.30 -122.92 90.61
N ASN A 4 -52.13 -123.18 91.61
CA ASN A 4 -51.93 -123.06 93.07
C ASN A 4 -52.66 -121.90 93.77
N LYS A 5 -53.74 -122.15 94.53
CA LYS A 5 -53.90 -122.92 95.81
C LYS A 5 -53.19 -122.23 96.99
N LYS A 6 -53.74 -122.04 98.20
CA LYS A 6 -55.05 -122.31 98.84
C LYS A 6 -54.96 -121.74 100.29
N GLU A 7 -56.08 -121.85 101.03
CA GLU A 7 -56.31 -121.71 102.51
C GLU A 7 -56.91 -120.35 102.94
N GLU A 8 -58.24 -120.20 103.16
CA GLU A 8 -59.10 -120.58 104.31
C GLU A 8 -58.55 -120.09 105.68
N LYS A 9 -59.23 -119.28 106.52
CA LYS A 9 -60.61 -119.36 107.06
C LYS A 9 -60.94 -118.07 107.92
N PRO A 10 -62.12 -117.86 108.56
CA PRO A 10 -63.13 -116.87 108.12
C PRO A 10 -63.63 -115.83 109.17
N GLY A 11 -64.45 -114.84 108.72
CA GLY A 11 -65.40 -114.10 109.57
C GLY A 11 -66.06 -112.81 109.01
N LYS A 12 -67.39 -112.88 108.77
CA LYS A 12 -68.48 -111.83 108.78
C LYS A 12 -68.77 -110.87 107.59
N GLN A 13 -69.98 -111.08 107.01
CA GLN A 13 -71.06 -110.20 106.47
C GLN A 13 -70.77 -109.03 105.50
N VAL A 14 -71.43 -109.00 104.30
CA VAL A 14 -71.96 -107.82 103.54
C VAL A 14 -73.06 -108.27 102.53
N THR A 15 -73.97 -107.36 102.16
CA THR A 15 -75.20 -107.45 101.32
C THR A 15 -75.06 -106.78 99.93
N GLU A 16 -75.91 -107.19 98.95
CA GLU A 16 -76.14 -106.70 97.53
C GLU A 16 -75.02 -106.93 96.49
N PRO A 17 -75.23 -106.93 95.13
CA PRO A 17 -76.35 -106.47 94.25
C PRO A 17 -76.68 -107.38 93.00
N GLU A 18 -77.48 -106.91 92.01
CA GLU A 18 -77.40 -107.27 90.55
C GLU A 18 -78.09 -106.23 89.61
N SER A 19 -77.36 -105.72 88.59
CA SER A 19 -77.67 -104.67 87.59
C SER A 19 -76.79 -104.87 86.33
N ASP A 20 -77.32 -105.00 85.09
CA ASP A 20 -76.43 -105.38 83.95
C ASP A 20 -76.81 -105.01 82.47
N ILE A 21 -77.71 -104.07 82.20
CA ILE A 21 -78.01 -103.59 80.81
C ILE A 21 -78.00 -102.06 80.64
N PRO A 22 -78.54 -101.23 81.56
CA PRO A 22 -78.46 -99.78 81.42
C PRO A 22 -77.04 -99.22 81.62
N GLU A 23 -76.15 -99.97 82.28
CA GLU A 23 -74.80 -99.54 82.66
C GLU A 23 -73.83 -99.51 81.46
N ALA A 24 -73.87 -100.52 80.58
CA ALA A 24 -73.07 -100.56 79.35
C ALA A 24 -73.47 -99.47 78.31
N ILE A 25 -74.74 -99.07 78.29
CA ILE A 25 -75.21 -97.97 77.43
C ILE A 25 -74.73 -96.62 77.97
N LEU A 26 -74.74 -96.45 79.30
CA LEU A 26 -74.17 -95.26 79.96
C LEU A 26 -72.67 -95.17 79.75
N GLU A 27 -71.94 -96.29 79.81
CA GLU A 27 -70.49 -96.32 79.63
C GLU A 27 -70.08 -95.97 78.19
N LEU A 28 -70.78 -96.50 77.16
CA LEU A 28 -70.60 -96.06 75.78
C LEU A 28 -70.96 -94.57 75.57
N GLN A 29 -71.99 -94.08 76.28
CA GLN A 29 -72.34 -92.66 76.25
C GLN A 29 -71.28 -91.79 76.93
N ILE A 30 -70.66 -92.27 78.01
CA ILE A 30 -69.56 -91.59 78.69
C ILE A 30 -68.33 -91.59 77.78
N GLU A 31 -67.93 -92.73 77.21
CA GLU A 31 -66.76 -92.84 76.34
C GLU A 31 -66.91 -92.00 75.07
N THR A 32 -68.12 -91.96 74.47
CA THR A 32 -68.38 -91.06 73.33
C THR A 32 -68.33 -89.59 73.73
N LYS A 33 -68.81 -89.24 74.94
CA LYS A 33 -68.71 -87.87 75.46
C LYS A 33 -67.27 -87.49 75.80
N GLU A 34 -66.50 -88.37 76.41
CA GLU A 34 -65.07 -88.19 76.71
C GLU A 34 -64.27 -88.04 75.42
N ALA A 35 -64.48 -88.90 74.41
CA ALA A 35 -63.84 -88.75 73.10
C ALA A 35 -64.28 -87.47 72.36
N THR A 36 -65.46 -86.91 72.66
CA THR A 36 -65.83 -85.57 72.17
C THR A 36 -65.16 -84.46 72.97
N ILE A 37 -64.99 -84.62 74.28
CA ILE A 37 -64.27 -83.68 75.15
C ILE A 37 -62.80 -83.63 74.74
N ASP A 38 -62.14 -84.76 74.54
CA ASP A 38 -60.73 -84.82 74.11
C ASP A 38 -60.52 -84.15 72.75
N ARG A 39 -61.43 -84.38 71.79
CA ARG A 39 -61.41 -83.66 70.51
C ARG A 39 -61.56 -82.15 70.68
N VAL A 40 -62.44 -81.71 71.58
CA VAL A 40 -62.62 -80.29 71.89
C VAL A 40 -61.40 -79.71 72.60
N LEU A 41 -60.75 -80.47 73.49
CA LEU A 41 -59.53 -80.06 74.19
C LEU A 41 -58.35 -79.91 73.22
N VAL A 42 -58.15 -80.84 72.29
CA VAL A 42 -57.14 -80.71 71.24
C VAL A 42 -57.39 -79.48 70.38
N HIS A 43 -58.64 -79.23 69.97
CA HIS A 43 -58.99 -78.02 69.23
C HIS A 43 -58.80 -76.74 70.05
N LEU A 44 -59.06 -76.76 71.36
CA LEU A 44 -58.79 -75.64 72.26
C LEU A 44 -57.30 -75.35 72.35
N GLU A 45 -56.46 -76.38 72.48
CA GLU A 45 -55.01 -76.24 72.52
C GLU A 45 -54.45 -75.72 71.18
N GLU A 46 -54.97 -76.20 70.05
CA GLU A 46 -54.66 -75.67 68.71
C GLU A 46 -55.06 -74.19 68.56
N LEU A 47 -56.23 -73.80 69.08
CA LEU A 47 -56.69 -72.42 69.06
C LEU A 47 -55.83 -71.53 69.97
N GLU A 48 -55.46 -72.01 71.15
CA GLU A 48 -54.57 -71.30 72.07
C GLU A 48 -53.20 -71.07 71.44
N ASN A 49 -52.66 -72.07 70.76
CA ASN A 49 -51.40 -71.96 70.01
C ASN A 49 -51.51 -70.95 68.85
N LYS A 50 -52.62 -70.95 68.10
CA LYS A 50 -52.89 -69.95 67.05
C LYS A 50 -53.01 -68.53 67.63
N ILE A 51 -53.66 -68.37 68.79
CA ILE A 51 -53.76 -67.07 69.47
C ILE A 51 -52.37 -66.57 69.89
N LYS A 52 -51.54 -67.44 70.49
CA LYS A 52 -50.15 -67.10 70.87
C LYS A 52 -49.31 -66.71 69.65
N GLU A 53 -49.47 -67.40 68.53
CA GLU A 53 -48.76 -67.10 67.30
C GLU A 53 -49.23 -65.77 66.67
N CYS A 54 -50.54 -65.49 66.69
CA CYS A 54 -51.11 -64.21 66.29
C CYS A 54 -50.59 -63.05 67.15
N HIS A 55 -50.46 -63.24 68.47
CA HIS A 55 -49.85 -62.23 69.35
C HIS A 55 -48.39 -61.95 68.97
N LYS A 56 -47.57 -63.00 68.78
CA LYS A 56 -46.17 -62.84 68.34
C LYS A 56 -46.05 -62.11 67.01
N ARG A 57 -46.90 -62.45 66.03
CA ARG A 57 -46.94 -61.76 64.73
C ARG A 57 -47.31 -60.28 64.89
N ASN A 58 -48.27 -59.98 65.75
CA ASN A 58 -48.69 -58.61 66.02
C ASN A 58 -47.57 -57.80 66.69
N ASP A 59 -46.81 -58.40 67.62
CA ASP A 59 -45.69 -57.73 68.27
C ASP A 59 -44.56 -57.42 67.28
N VAL A 60 -44.18 -58.38 66.42
CA VAL A 60 -43.21 -58.15 65.34
C VAL A 60 -43.69 -57.06 64.39
N LEU A 61 -44.98 -57.08 63.98
CA LEU A 61 -45.54 -56.05 63.11
C LEU A 61 -45.48 -54.66 63.77
N LYS A 62 -45.76 -54.56 65.07
CA LYS A 62 -45.65 -53.30 65.80
C LYS A 62 -44.22 -52.80 65.86
N GLU A 63 -43.26 -53.67 66.09
CA GLU A 63 -41.84 -53.31 66.07
C GLU A 63 -41.38 -52.84 64.68
N GLU A 64 -41.80 -53.52 63.62
CA GLU A 64 -41.55 -53.11 62.23
C GLU A 64 -42.18 -51.75 61.92
N GLN A 65 -43.43 -51.54 62.30
CA GLN A 65 -44.12 -50.25 62.15
C GLN A 65 -43.39 -49.15 62.92
N GLN A 66 -42.99 -49.43 64.17
CA GLN A 66 -42.26 -48.47 64.99
C GLN A 66 -40.88 -48.16 64.41
N ALA A 67 -40.20 -49.14 63.79
CA ALA A 67 -38.93 -48.93 63.10
C ALA A 67 -39.09 -48.08 61.83
N LEU A 68 -40.16 -48.30 61.06
CA LEU A 68 -40.49 -47.50 59.88
C LEU A 68 -40.83 -46.06 60.25
N ILE A 69 -41.64 -45.86 61.30
CA ILE A 69 -41.96 -44.52 61.82
C ILE A 69 -40.70 -43.79 62.25
N ARG A 70 -39.80 -44.44 63.00
CA ARG A 70 -38.51 -43.85 63.40
C ARG A 70 -37.65 -43.46 62.20
N ARG A 71 -37.59 -44.30 61.17
CA ARG A 71 -36.86 -43.99 59.93
C ARG A 71 -37.44 -42.78 59.20
N LEU A 72 -38.78 -42.70 59.13
CA LEU A 72 -39.46 -41.58 58.48
C LEU A 72 -39.23 -40.27 59.22
N ILE A 73 -39.32 -40.28 60.56
CA ILE A 73 -39.00 -39.12 61.41
C ILE A 73 -37.58 -38.64 61.11
N LYS A 74 -36.60 -39.55 61.10
CA LYS A 74 -35.20 -39.20 60.82
C LYS A 74 -35.01 -38.57 59.43
N GLN A 75 -35.70 -39.08 58.40
CA GLN A 75 -35.65 -38.49 57.05
C GLN A 75 -36.31 -37.10 56.98
N ILE A 76 -37.35 -36.87 57.77
CA ILE A 76 -37.99 -35.56 57.87
C ILE A 76 -37.04 -34.57 58.56
N GLU A 77 -36.42 -34.97 59.67
CA GLU A 77 -35.43 -34.15 60.40
C GLU A 77 -34.20 -33.82 59.54
N GLU A 78 -33.67 -34.77 58.76
CA GLU A 78 -32.57 -34.54 57.84
C GLU A 78 -32.94 -33.50 56.76
N LYS A 79 -34.13 -33.62 56.15
CA LYS A 79 -34.63 -32.64 55.17
C LYS A 79 -34.97 -31.28 55.79
N GLU A 80 -35.34 -31.24 57.06
CA GLU A 80 -35.56 -29.99 57.79
C GLU A 80 -34.23 -29.29 58.04
N LYS A 81 -33.20 -30.03 58.50
CA LYS A 81 -31.82 -29.51 58.60
C LYS A 81 -31.28 -29.03 57.26
N GLU A 82 -31.45 -29.78 56.17
CA GLU A 82 -31.06 -29.32 54.82
C GLU A 82 -31.80 -28.06 54.36
N ARG A 83 -32.99 -27.77 54.92
CA ARG A 83 -33.72 -26.53 54.65
C ARG A 83 -33.28 -25.39 55.56
N ASP A 84 -32.95 -25.67 56.81
CA ASP A 84 -32.44 -24.68 57.75
C ASP A 84 -30.97 -24.30 57.46
N GLU A 85 -30.19 -25.23 56.91
CA GLU A 85 -28.82 -25.01 56.43
C GLU A 85 -28.78 -24.25 55.11
N LYS A 86 -29.87 -24.20 54.33
CA LYS A 86 -29.96 -23.29 53.19
C LYS A 86 -30.00 -21.87 53.74
N GLU A 87 -28.89 -21.18 53.56
CA GLU A 87 -28.71 -19.77 53.86
C GLU A 87 -29.96 -18.99 53.44
N VAL A 88 -30.68 -18.47 54.44
CA VAL A 88 -31.91 -17.71 54.24
C VAL A 88 -31.50 -16.41 53.58
N VAL A 89 -31.52 -16.40 52.24
CA VAL A 89 -31.29 -15.20 51.45
C VAL A 89 -32.36 -14.20 51.86
N THR A 90 -31.96 -13.18 52.60
CA THR A 90 -32.88 -12.17 53.07
C THR A 90 -33.32 -11.34 51.87
N ARG A 91 -34.54 -10.80 51.95
CA ARG A 91 -35.05 -9.88 50.93
C ARG A 91 -34.07 -8.73 50.65
N ASP A 92 -33.39 -8.26 51.69
CA ASP A 92 -32.41 -7.18 51.60
C ASP A 92 -31.19 -7.55 50.75
N ASP A 93 -30.70 -8.80 50.80
CA ASP A 93 -29.58 -9.28 49.96
C ASP A 93 -29.96 -9.36 48.48
N VAL A 94 -31.21 -9.74 48.20
CA VAL A 94 -31.76 -9.72 46.84
C VAL A 94 -31.90 -8.27 46.36
N GLU A 95 -32.39 -7.37 47.20
CA GLU A 95 -32.51 -5.95 46.85
C GLU A 95 -31.13 -5.30 46.64
N GLU A 96 -30.12 -5.64 47.43
CA GLU A 96 -28.75 -5.14 47.28
C GLU A 96 -28.09 -5.67 46.01
N SER A 97 -28.21 -6.96 45.71
CA SER A 97 -27.72 -7.53 44.45
C SER A 97 -28.43 -6.95 43.22
N LEU A 98 -29.75 -6.72 43.29
CA LEU A 98 -30.49 -6.04 42.22
C LEU A 98 -30.05 -4.59 42.04
N LYS A 99 -29.79 -3.85 43.14
CA LYS A 99 -29.22 -2.50 43.06
C LYS A 99 -27.85 -2.49 42.40
N ALA A 100 -26.99 -3.46 42.75
CA ALA A 100 -25.66 -3.61 42.15
C ALA A 100 -25.74 -3.91 40.64
N ILE A 101 -26.62 -4.83 40.23
CA ILE A 101 -26.87 -5.12 38.81
C ILE A 101 -27.41 -3.88 38.09
N PHE A 102 -28.35 -3.15 38.70
CA PHE A 102 -28.92 -1.95 38.11
C PHE A 102 -27.88 -0.83 37.94
N GLN A 103 -26.99 -0.66 38.91
CA GLN A 103 -25.88 0.29 38.80
C GLN A 103 -24.91 -0.12 37.70
N TYR A 104 -24.54 -1.40 37.62
CA TYR A 104 -23.70 -1.93 36.56
C TYR A 104 -24.31 -1.68 35.16
N VAL A 105 -25.61 -1.92 34.99
CA VAL A 105 -26.31 -1.65 33.73
C VAL A 105 -26.28 -0.17 33.38
N LYS A 106 -26.51 0.72 34.36
CA LYS A 106 -26.40 2.17 34.14
C LYS A 106 -25.00 2.60 33.72
N ASP A 107 -23.96 2.09 34.38
CA ASP A 107 -22.57 2.42 34.08
C ASP A 107 -22.20 1.93 32.66
N LYS A 108 -22.68 0.74 32.27
CA LYS A 108 -22.52 0.23 30.90
C LYS A 108 -23.26 1.08 29.88
N GLU A 109 -24.48 1.52 30.18
CA GLU A 109 -25.23 2.37 29.27
C GLU A 109 -24.57 3.74 29.09
N GLN A 110 -24.01 4.32 30.15
CA GLN A 110 -23.21 5.54 30.07
C GLN A 110 -21.96 5.33 29.20
N LEU A 111 -21.24 4.23 29.38
CA LEU A 111 -20.10 3.88 28.54
C LEU A 111 -20.50 3.74 27.07
N PHE A 112 -21.62 3.09 26.77
CA PHE A 112 -22.12 2.97 25.40
C PHE A 112 -22.48 4.33 24.79
N LYS A 113 -23.06 5.24 25.58
CA LYS A 113 -23.34 6.61 25.13
C LYS A 113 -22.06 7.36 24.81
N GLU A 114 -21.05 7.27 25.66
CA GLU A 114 -19.74 7.88 25.44
C GLU A 114 -19.06 7.34 24.17
N LEU A 115 -19.03 6.02 23.99
CA LEU A 115 -18.48 5.39 22.79
C LEU A 115 -19.23 5.82 21.51
N ARG A 116 -20.56 5.95 21.57
CA ARG A 116 -21.35 6.45 20.44
C ARG A 116 -20.98 7.89 20.10
N SER A 117 -20.83 8.77 21.09
CA SER A 117 -20.37 10.14 20.90
C SER A 117 -18.98 10.20 20.25
N GLN A 118 -18.04 9.36 20.70
CA GLN A 118 -16.70 9.29 20.11
C GLN A 118 -16.72 8.78 18.66
N ILE A 119 -17.54 7.77 18.37
CA ILE A 119 -17.72 7.26 17.00
C ILE A 119 -18.26 8.39 16.10
N GLU A 120 -19.27 9.12 16.56
CA GLU A 120 -19.85 10.22 15.79
C GLU A 120 -18.84 11.35 15.56
N GLU A 121 -18.07 11.74 16.59
CA GLU A 121 -17.01 12.73 16.46
C GLU A 121 -15.95 12.30 15.43
N ILE A 122 -15.51 11.04 15.48
CA ILE A 122 -14.55 10.49 14.53
C ILE A 122 -15.14 10.45 13.11
N GLN A 123 -16.41 10.07 12.94
CA GLN A 123 -17.09 10.08 11.63
C GLN A 123 -17.19 11.48 11.04
N GLN A 124 -17.45 12.50 11.87
CA GLN A 124 -17.43 13.90 11.44
C GLN A 124 -16.02 14.33 10.99
N ARG A 125 -14.98 14.00 11.78
CA ARG A 125 -13.58 14.26 11.41
C ARG A 125 -13.19 13.58 10.10
N ILE A 126 -13.58 12.32 9.91
CA ILE A 126 -13.37 11.57 8.66
C ILE A 126 -14.06 12.28 7.50
N SER A 127 -15.32 12.72 7.68
CA SER A 127 -16.07 13.43 6.64
C SER A 127 -15.39 14.74 6.22
N VAL A 128 -14.83 15.49 7.16
CA VAL A 128 -14.04 16.70 6.84
C VAL A 128 -12.79 16.35 6.05
N LYS A 129 -12.05 15.31 6.45
CA LYS A 129 -10.86 14.84 5.73
C LYS A 129 -11.17 14.30 4.34
N GLN A 130 -12.32 13.66 4.15
CA GLN A 130 -12.82 13.23 2.85
C GLN A 130 -13.01 14.43 1.93
N ARG A 131 -13.66 15.51 2.40
CA ARG A 131 -13.85 16.75 1.63
C ARG A 131 -12.53 17.44 1.29
N GLU A 132 -11.60 17.51 2.25
CA GLU A 132 -10.26 18.05 1.99
C GLU A 132 -9.54 17.26 0.88
N ARG A 133 -9.58 15.92 0.95
CA ARG A 133 -9.00 15.05 -0.08
C ARG A 133 -9.64 15.31 -1.44
N ASP A 134 -10.96 15.40 -1.50
CA ASP A 134 -11.70 15.61 -2.75
C ASP A 134 -11.35 16.98 -3.37
N TYR A 135 -11.26 18.02 -2.55
CA TYR A 135 -10.76 19.33 -2.97
C TYR A 135 -9.35 19.26 -3.56
N TRP A 136 -8.42 18.58 -2.88
CA TRP A 136 -7.05 18.45 -3.39
C TRP A 136 -6.97 17.63 -4.68
N LEU A 137 -7.84 16.64 -4.84
CA LEU A 137 -7.93 15.82 -6.04
C LEU A 137 -8.47 16.64 -7.23
N GLU A 138 -9.50 17.46 -7.00
CA GLU A 138 -10.03 18.41 -7.98
C GLU A 138 -8.99 19.46 -8.37
N TYR A 139 -8.28 20.02 -7.37
CA TYR A 139 -7.17 20.92 -7.63
C TYR A 139 -6.07 20.24 -8.45
N LYS A 140 -5.65 19.03 -8.09
CA LYS A 140 -4.61 18.30 -8.84
C LYS A 140 -5.02 18.05 -10.30
N ASN A 141 -6.27 17.68 -10.53
CA ASN A 141 -6.74 17.27 -11.86
C ASN A 141 -7.06 18.47 -12.77
N VAL A 142 -7.66 19.52 -12.21
CA VAL A 142 -8.19 20.67 -12.97
C VAL A 142 -7.45 21.95 -12.59
N GLY A 143 -7.47 22.32 -11.31
CA GLY A 143 -6.88 23.59 -10.83
C GLY A 143 -5.40 23.74 -11.17
N SER A 144 -4.63 22.67 -11.07
CA SER A 144 -3.20 22.63 -11.37
C SER A 144 -2.93 22.87 -12.85
N LYS A 145 -3.79 22.40 -13.76
CA LYS A 145 -3.64 22.66 -15.20
C LYS A 145 -3.91 24.12 -15.51
N ILE A 146 -5.01 24.66 -14.96
CA ILE A 146 -5.37 26.08 -15.12
C ILE A 146 -4.25 26.99 -14.59
N HIS A 147 -3.70 26.68 -13.42
CA HIS A 147 -2.58 27.42 -12.85
C HIS A 147 -1.30 27.26 -13.67
N ALA A 148 -1.01 26.06 -14.19
CA ALA A 148 0.14 25.84 -15.07
C ALA A 148 0.03 26.66 -16.37
N ASP A 149 -1.14 26.70 -16.98
CA ASP A 149 -1.40 27.51 -18.19
C ASP A 149 -1.25 29.00 -17.88
N LYS A 150 -1.78 29.45 -16.73
CA LYS A 150 -1.61 30.83 -16.28
C LYS A 150 -0.15 31.17 -16.05
N ILE A 151 0.62 30.31 -15.38
CA ILE A 151 2.05 30.48 -15.17
C ILE A 151 2.77 30.56 -16.52
N SER A 152 2.51 29.62 -17.44
CA SER A 152 3.12 29.63 -18.78
C SER A 152 2.81 30.90 -19.57
N SER A 153 1.58 31.42 -19.47
CA SER A 153 1.22 32.71 -20.09
C SER A 153 2.02 33.88 -19.53
N LEU A 154 2.16 33.95 -18.20
CA LEU A 154 2.92 35.01 -17.53
C LEU A 154 4.42 34.90 -17.82
N GLU A 155 4.98 33.70 -17.89
CA GLU A 155 6.37 33.48 -18.28
C GLU A 155 6.65 33.96 -19.71
N LYS A 156 5.72 33.72 -20.65
CA LYS A 156 5.80 34.26 -22.02
C LYS A 156 5.76 35.78 -22.03
N ASP A 157 4.87 36.39 -21.24
CA ASP A 157 4.76 37.85 -21.14
C ASP A 157 6.04 38.46 -20.54
N ILE A 158 6.58 37.86 -19.48
CA ILE A 158 7.86 38.28 -18.87
C ILE A 158 8.98 38.20 -19.91
N LYS A 159 9.07 37.11 -20.66
CA LYS A 159 10.08 36.96 -21.72
C LYS A 159 9.93 38.04 -22.78
N LYS A 160 8.70 38.30 -23.26
CA LYS A 160 8.43 39.34 -24.25
C LYS A 160 8.87 40.72 -23.76
N VAL A 161 8.51 41.09 -22.53
CA VAL A 161 8.93 42.37 -21.92
C VAL A 161 10.45 42.44 -21.83
N LYS A 162 11.13 41.36 -21.46
CA LYS A 162 12.59 41.30 -21.40
C LYS A 162 13.23 41.50 -22.78
N ASP A 163 12.72 40.83 -23.80
CA ASP A 163 13.21 40.95 -25.19
C ASP A 163 12.99 42.38 -25.73
N ASP A 164 11.83 42.99 -25.43
CA ASP A 164 11.52 44.36 -25.84
C ASP A 164 12.41 45.40 -25.10
N LEU A 165 12.67 45.19 -23.81
CA LEU A 165 13.63 46.01 -23.05
C LEU A 165 15.05 45.89 -23.61
N GLN A 166 15.46 44.69 -24.01
CA GLN A 166 16.78 44.49 -24.61
C GLN A 166 16.87 45.23 -25.96
N ARG A 167 15.88 45.06 -26.84
CA ARG A 167 15.82 45.74 -28.15
C ARG A 167 15.82 47.26 -28.00
N THR A 168 15.04 47.80 -27.07
CA THR A 168 15.00 49.25 -26.82
C THR A 168 16.33 49.75 -26.26
N THR A 169 16.97 48.99 -25.37
CA THR A 169 18.31 49.33 -24.86
C THR A 169 19.37 49.34 -25.97
N GLU A 170 19.33 48.36 -26.88
CA GLU A 170 20.20 48.31 -28.06
C GLU A 170 19.94 49.50 -28.99
N TYR A 171 18.66 49.80 -29.29
CA TYR A 171 18.29 50.97 -30.07
C TYR A 171 18.82 52.28 -29.48
N TYR A 172 18.66 52.50 -28.16
CA TYR A 172 19.18 53.71 -27.52
C TYR A 172 20.71 53.76 -27.49
N ARG A 173 21.37 52.60 -27.36
CA ARG A 173 22.84 52.51 -27.44
C ARG A 173 23.34 52.92 -28.83
N ASP A 174 22.71 52.42 -29.88
CA ASP A 174 23.08 52.71 -31.25
C ASP A 174 22.80 54.17 -31.60
N ALA A 175 21.64 54.70 -31.20
CA ALA A 175 21.30 56.11 -31.35
C ALA A 175 22.30 57.02 -30.61
N LEU A 176 22.70 56.66 -29.38
CA LEU A 176 23.71 57.41 -28.63
C LEU A 176 25.08 57.37 -29.32
N ASN A 177 25.48 56.22 -29.85
CA ASN A 177 26.74 56.10 -30.59
C ASN A 177 26.73 56.91 -31.88
N ALA A 178 25.63 56.91 -32.63
CA ALA A 178 25.46 57.74 -33.82
C ALA A 178 25.63 59.24 -33.50
N VAL A 179 24.94 59.73 -32.46
CA VAL A 179 25.07 61.13 -32.01
C VAL A 179 26.50 61.46 -31.57
N LYS A 180 27.18 60.54 -30.86
CA LYS A 180 28.58 60.72 -30.46
C LYS A 180 29.52 60.85 -31.66
N GLU A 181 29.36 60.00 -32.68
CA GLU A 181 30.18 60.07 -33.90
C GLU A 181 29.88 61.31 -34.74
N GLU A 182 28.61 61.72 -34.85
CA GLU A 182 28.26 62.99 -35.50
C GLU A 182 28.89 64.18 -34.79
N HIS A 183 28.80 64.23 -33.46
CA HIS A 183 29.39 65.28 -32.66
C HIS A 183 30.92 65.31 -32.77
N LYS A 184 31.57 64.15 -32.75
CA LYS A 184 33.01 64.02 -32.98
C LYS A 184 33.40 64.55 -34.36
N SER A 185 32.68 64.14 -35.41
CA SER A 185 32.90 64.64 -36.77
C SER A 185 32.70 66.16 -36.87
N LEU A 186 31.67 66.71 -36.22
CA LEU A 186 31.44 68.16 -36.19
C LEU A 186 32.58 68.89 -35.47
N PHE A 187 33.02 68.39 -34.32
CA PHE A 187 34.16 68.95 -33.61
C PHE A 187 35.45 68.89 -34.43
N ASP A 188 35.74 67.78 -35.09
CA ASP A 188 36.92 67.65 -35.93
C ASP A 188 36.90 68.68 -37.08
N ARG A 189 35.72 68.92 -37.68
CA ARG A 189 35.55 69.98 -38.69
C ARG A 189 35.76 71.38 -38.10
N HIS A 190 35.16 71.67 -36.95
CA HIS A 190 35.34 72.96 -36.28
C HIS A 190 36.80 73.20 -35.89
N LEU A 191 37.49 72.18 -35.40
CA LEU A 191 38.90 72.26 -35.03
C LEU A 191 39.78 72.54 -36.25
N LYS A 192 39.52 71.88 -37.39
CA LYS A 192 40.20 72.17 -38.67
C LYS A 192 39.97 73.61 -39.14
N LEU A 193 38.72 74.07 -39.11
CA LEU A 193 38.41 75.46 -39.49
C LEU A 193 39.12 76.46 -38.57
N LEU A 194 39.14 76.20 -37.27
CA LEU A 194 39.83 77.06 -36.31
C LEU A 194 41.35 77.06 -36.53
N SER A 195 41.95 75.91 -36.81
CA SER A 195 43.39 75.82 -37.09
C SER A 195 43.76 76.51 -38.40
N GLU A 196 42.96 76.35 -39.46
CA GLU A 196 43.11 77.08 -40.71
C GLU A 196 42.95 78.59 -40.53
N GLN A 197 41.97 79.03 -39.74
CA GLN A 197 41.78 80.45 -39.44
C GLN A 197 42.94 81.01 -38.62
N ALA A 198 43.43 80.28 -37.62
CA ALA A 198 44.60 80.64 -36.84
C ALA A 198 45.85 80.75 -37.73
N LEU A 199 46.05 79.81 -38.65
CA LEU A 199 47.15 79.83 -39.62
C LEU A 199 47.05 81.01 -40.57
N LYS A 200 45.86 81.28 -41.15
CA LYS A 200 45.61 82.45 -42.00
C LYS A 200 45.88 83.76 -41.24
N SER A 201 45.41 83.86 -40.00
CA SER A 201 45.65 85.02 -39.14
C SER A 201 47.14 85.21 -38.87
N ALA A 202 47.86 84.15 -38.48
CA ALA A 202 49.31 84.18 -38.26
C ALA A 202 50.09 84.61 -39.51
N VAL A 203 49.76 84.06 -40.68
CA VAL A 203 50.36 84.46 -41.97
C VAL A 203 50.07 85.94 -42.27
N GLY A 204 48.88 86.44 -41.91
CA GLY A 204 48.51 87.85 -42.06
C GLY A 204 49.41 88.82 -41.29
N TYR A 205 49.95 88.40 -40.13
CA TYR A 205 50.89 89.20 -39.32
C TYR A 205 52.34 89.16 -39.81
N LEU A 206 52.67 88.30 -40.79
CA LEU A 206 54.03 88.22 -41.35
C LEU A 206 54.33 89.37 -42.33
N ASP A 207 55.62 89.64 -42.53
CA ASP A 207 56.09 90.60 -43.53
C ASP A 207 55.73 90.16 -44.95
N LYS A 208 55.72 91.12 -45.90
CA LYS A 208 55.35 90.87 -47.29
C LYS A 208 56.26 89.85 -47.98
N ASN A 209 57.55 89.85 -47.66
CA ASN A 209 58.51 88.90 -48.26
C ASN A 209 58.21 87.47 -47.79
N CYS A 210 58.02 87.27 -46.48
CA CYS A 210 57.70 85.96 -45.91
C CYS A 210 56.38 85.39 -46.47
N ARG A 211 55.36 86.23 -46.68
CA ARG A 211 54.10 85.79 -47.31
C ARG A 211 54.29 85.31 -48.74
N ARG A 212 55.13 85.99 -49.52
CA ARG A 212 55.44 85.60 -50.90
C ARG A 212 56.17 84.26 -50.94
N GLU A 213 57.18 84.08 -50.09
CA GLU A 213 57.92 82.81 -49.98
C GLU A 213 56.98 81.64 -49.62
N ILE A 214 56.00 81.86 -48.73
CA ILE A 214 55.01 80.82 -48.39
C ILE A 214 54.16 80.43 -49.60
N GLN A 215 53.66 81.41 -50.36
CA GLN A 215 52.86 81.16 -51.57
C GLN A 215 53.67 80.46 -52.67
N GLU A 216 54.90 80.89 -52.90
CA GLU A 216 55.81 80.25 -53.86
C GLU A 216 56.12 78.81 -53.46
N ASN A 217 56.35 78.54 -52.17
CA ASN A 217 56.52 77.18 -51.66
C ASN A 217 55.27 76.32 -51.80
N GLU A 218 54.07 76.89 -51.61
CA GLU A 218 52.80 76.18 -51.86
C GLU A 218 52.66 75.81 -53.34
N TRP A 219 52.91 76.76 -54.24
CA TRP A 219 52.90 76.52 -55.69
C TRP A 219 53.91 75.45 -56.12
N LEU A 220 55.16 75.55 -55.65
CA LEU A 220 56.20 74.56 -55.92
C LEU A 220 55.81 73.15 -55.41
N LYS A 221 55.10 73.04 -54.28
CA LYS A 221 54.61 71.74 -53.79
C LYS A 221 53.55 71.13 -54.69
N GLU A 222 52.65 71.93 -55.26
CA GLU A 222 51.66 71.45 -56.23
C GLU A 222 52.33 71.00 -57.52
N GLU A 223 53.27 71.79 -58.02
CA GLU A 223 54.05 71.48 -59.21
C GLU A 223 54.86 70.19 -59.02
N VAL A 224 55.52 70.00 -57.86
CA VAL A 224 56.21 68.76 -57.53
C VAL A 224 55.26 67.56 -57.49
N LYS A 225 54.00 67.72 -57.06
CA LYS A 225 53.01 66.63 -57.09
C LYS A 225 52.65 66.25 -58.53
N ILE A 226 52.52 67.23 -59.43
CA ILE A 226 52.25 67.01 -60.85
C ILE A 226 53.42 66.24 -61.47
N TYR A 227 54.66 66.73 -61.33
CA TYR A 227 55.83 66.04 -61.87
C TYR A 227 56.01 64.63 -61.28
N ARG A 228 55.72 64.43 -59.98
CA ARG A 228 55.75 63.08 -59.39
C ARG A 228 54.76 62.14 -60.06
N LYS A 229 53.57 62.62 -60.40
CA LYS A 229 52.58 61.83 -61.14
C LYS A 229 53.07 61.54 -62.55
N GLU A 230 53.55 62.54 -63.28
CA GLU A 230 54.07 62.38 -64.64
C GLU A 230 55.25 61.40 -64.70
N VAL A 231 56.16 61.47 -63.73
CA VAL A 231 57.27 60.51 -63.60
C VAL A 231 56.74 59.11 -63.32
N SER A 232 55.69 58.96 -62.50
CA SER A 232 55.06 57.66 -62.24
C SER A 232 54.39 57.10 -63.49
N ASP A 233 53.68 57.93 -64.25
CA ASP A 233 53.00 57.55 -65.49
C ASP A 233 54.01 57.22 -66.61
N LEU A 234 55.07 58.04 -66.76
CA LEU A 234 56.15 57.78 -67.73
C LEU A 234 56.90 56.50 -67.40
N LYS A 235 57.19 56.26 -66.11
CA LYS A 235 57.81 55.01 -65.66
C LYS A 235 56.96 53.79 -66.01
N ALA A 236 55.64 53.86 -65.84
CA ALA A 236 54.73 52.79 -66.24
C ALA A 236 54.73 52.56 -67.77
N SER A 237 54.79 53.64 -68.57
CA SER A 237 54.87 53.55 -70.04
C SER A 237 56.18 52.93 -70.52
N VAL A 238 57.31 53.31 -69.93
CA VAL A 238 58.63 52.72 -70.24
C VAL A 238 58.64 51.23 -69.90
N GLN A 239 58.10 50.85 -68.74
CA GLN A 239 57.99 49.43 -68.36
C GLN A 239 57.18 48.63 -69.38
N LEU A 240 56.05 49.18 -69.86
CA LEU A 240 55.23 48.53 -70.89
C LEU A 240 55.99 48.38 -72.22
N LEU A 241 56.72 49.41 -72.66
CA LEU A 241 57.56 49.34 -73.86
C LEU A 241 58.72 48.34 -73.71
N GLU A 242 59.32 48.25 -72.54
CA GLU A 242 60.34 47.25 -72.23
C GLU A 242 59.76 45.83 -72.29
N GLU A 243 58.55 45.61 -71.77
CA GLU A 243 57.81 44.35 -71.87
C GLU A 243 57.47 43.99 -73.34
N GLU A 244 57.02 44.96 -74.14
CA GLU A 244 56.74 44.75 -75.57
C GLU A 244 58.02 44.44 -76.36
N ASN A 245 59.10 45.19 -76.12
CA ASN A 245 60.38 44.97 -76.78
C ASN A 245 60.99 43.60 -76.41
N THR A 246 60.95 43.23 -75.13
CA THR A 246 61.40 41.90 -74.69
C THR A 246 60.55 40.78 -75.33
N SER A 247 59.23 40.98 -75.47
CA SER A 247 58.34 40.06 -76.20
C SER A 247 58.69 39.97 -77.69
N LEU A 248 58.98 41.09 -78.35
CA LEU A 248 59.40 41.11 -79.76
C LEU A 248 60.76 40.46 -79.97
N VAL A 249 61.73 40.72 -79.09
CA VAL A 249 63.05 40.08 -79.12
C VAL A 249 62.91 38.57 -78.87
N ALA A 250 62.06 38.14 -77.94
CA ALA A 250 61.75 36.74 -77.72
C ALA A 250 61.17 36.10 -78.99
N LYS A 251 60.19 36.73 -79.66
CA LYS A 251 59.65 36.28 -80.96
C LYS A 251 60.72 36.23 -82.05
N LEU A 252 61.65 37.18 -82.11
CA LEU A 252 62.75 37.18 -83.06
C LEU A 252 63.71 36.01 -82.81
N ILE A 253 64.02 35.73 -81.54
CA ILE A 253 64.83 34.58 -81.14
C ILE A 253 64.10 33.28 -81.51
N ASP A 254 62.80 33.17 -81.23
CA ASP A 254 61.99 32.00 -81.58
C ASP A 254 61.94 31.77 -83.08
N THR A 255 61.73 32.81 -83.89
CA THR A 255 61.76 32.71 -85.36
C THR A 255 63.15 32.38 -85.88
N LYS A 256 64.22 32.95 -85.32
CA LYS A 256 65.60 32.60 -85.68
C LYS A 256 65.92 31.15 -85.30
N LEU A 257 65.47 30.67 -84.14
CA LEU A 257 65.58 29.28 -83.73
C LEU A 257 64.81 28.37 -84.68
N GLN A 258 63.57 28.68 -85.04
CA GLN A 258 62.79 27.94 -86.04
C GLN A 258 63.47 27.91 -87.40
N ASN A 259 64.00 29.04 -87.88
CA ASN A 259 64.75 29.13 -89.13
C ASN A 259 66.07 28.34 -89.07
N GLN A 260 66.77 28.36 -87.94
CA GLN A 260 68.01 27.62 -87.74
C GLN A 260 67.75 26.11 -87.58
N ILE A 261 66.61 25.71 -87.02
CA ILE A 261 66.13 24.32 -87.00
C ILE A 261 65.78 23.88 -88.43
N GLY A 262 65.06 24.71 -89.20
CA GLY A 262 64.78 24.46 -90.61
C GLY A 262 66.04 24.39 -91.49
N SER A 263 67.04 25.22 -91.20
CA SER A 263 68.34 25.27 -91.88
C SER A 263 69.26 24.12 -91.46
N ARG A 264 69.33 23.74 -90.18
CA ARG A 264 70.13 22.58 -89.72
C ARG A 264 69.61 21.26 -90.28
N HIS A 265 68.31 21.12 -90.56
CA HIS A 265 67.80 19.95 -91.28
C HIS A 265 68.23 19.89 -92.77
N LEU A 266 68.66 21.01 -93.35
CA LEU A 266 69.22 21.06 -94.71
C LEU A 266 70.76 21.01 -94.74
N PHE A 267 71.45 21.42 -93.67
CA PHE A 267 72.92 21.51 -93.62
C PHE A 267 73.62 20.47 -92.71
N LEU A 268 72.90 19.53 -92.08
CA LEU A 268 73.53 18.41 -91.35
C LEU A 268 74.06 17.29 -92.27
N THR A 269 74.02 17.47 -93.60
CA THR A 269 74.47 16.46 -94.58
C THR A 269 75.80 16.80 -95.27
N GLU A 270 76.34 18.02 -95.13
CA GLU A 270 77.59 18.39 -95.83
C GLU A 270 78.43 19.37 -95.01
N ALA A 271 79.69 18.98 -94.77
CA ALA A 271 80.79 19.80 -94.23
C ALA A 271 80.60 20.29 -92.78
N ALA A 272 81.12 19.61 -91.75
CA ALA A 272 82.53 19.23 -91.54
C ALA A 272 83.51 20.40 -91.83
N GLY A 273 84.03 21.01 -90.76
CA GLY A 273 85.34 21.69 -90.78
C GLY A 273 85.39 23.11 -90.20
N LEU A 274 86.11 23.24 -89.08
CA LEU A 274 86.67 24.44 -88.43
C LEU A 274 85.67 25.39 -87.74
N GLN A 275 85.60 25.56 -86.40
CA GLN A 275 86.59 25.54 -85.31
C GLN A 275 87.83 26.39 -85.69
N GLU A 276 88.05 27.57 -85.11
CA GLU A 276 88.70 27.76 -83.80
C GLU A 276 88.85 29.29 -83.56
N GLY A 277 88.30 29.88 -82.50
CA GLY A 277 88.99 30.21 -81.22
C GLY A 277 89.01 31.75 -81.03
N PHE A 278 88.14 32.37 -80.20
CA PHE A 278 88.30 32.72 -78.76
C PHE A 278 89.65 33.39 -78.40
N PRO A 279 89.77 34.25 -77.34
CA PRO A 279 88.87 34.44 -76.19
C PRO A 279 88.63 35.92 -75.76
N LYS A 280 87.47 36.19 -75.12
CA LYS A 280 87.26 36.59 -73.69
C LYS A 280 88.07 37.80 -73.18
N ASP A 281 87.33 38.80 -72.72
CA ASP A 281 87.68 39.52 -71.51
C ASP A 281 86.44 39.49 -70.59
N GLU A 282 86.60 38.85 -69.43
CA GLU A 282 85.61 38.70 -68.38
C GLU A 282 85.79 39.85 -67.39
N MET A 283 84.70 40.55 -67.04
CA MET A 283 84.66 41.37 -65.84
C MET A 283 83.35 41.08 -65.12
N GLU A 284 83.41 40.13 -64.18
CA GLU A 284 82.45 39.99 -63.09
C GLU A 284 82.58 41.19 -62.14
N VAL A 285 81.48 41.86 -61.77
CA VAL A 285 81.19 42.28 -60.38
C VAL A 285 79.67 42.46 -60.19
N GLU A 286 79.09 41.47 -59.52
CA GLU A 286 77.99 41.43 -58.54
C GLU A 286 77.50 42.78 -57.93
N TYR A 287 76.18 42.95 -57.67
CA TYR A 287 75.63 43.43 -56.37
C TYR A 287 74.08 43.40 -56.30
N ARG A 288 73.60 42.57 -55.37
CA ARG A 288 72.53 42.78 -54.37
C ARG A 288 71.06 42.96 -54.76
N GLU A 289 70.31 41.91 -54.43
CA GLU A 289 69.00 41.97 -53.79
C GLU A 289 68.98 42.95 -52.60
N TYR A 290 67.93 43.78 -52.55
CA TYR A 290 67.53 44.49 -51.34
C TYR A 290 66.21 43.94 -50.82
N ALA A 291 66.28 43.46 -49.58
CA ALA A 291 65.15 43.17 -48.72
C ALA A 291 64.35 44.44 -48.39
N ALA A 292 63.03 44.34 -48.43
CA ALA A 292 62.13 45.22 -47.67
C ALA A 292 61.53 44.41 -46.52
N LYS A 293 61.87 44.82 -45.29
CA LYS A 293 61.17 44.42 -44.07
C LYS A 293 59.98 45.35 -43.84
N ALA A 294 58.83 44.76 -43.52
CA ALA A 294 57.79 45.26 -42.61
C ALA A 294 56.87 44.03 -42.38
N ASP A 295 56.99 43.27 -41.31
CA ASP A 295 56.55 43.58 -39.93
C ASP A 295 55.08 44.03 -39.88
N GLY A 296 54.23 43.19 -39.29
CA GLY A 296 52.80 43.41 -39.15
C GLY A 296 51.99 42.11 -39.11
N GLU A 297 51.89 41.52 -37.93
CA GLU A 297 51.17 40.30 -37.59
C GLU A 297 49.71 40.27 -38.10
N GLU A 298 49.39 39.24 -38.89
CA GLU A 298 48.02 38.82 -39.19
C GLU A 298 47.74 37.51 -38.43
N SER A 299 47.04 37.60 -37.29
CA SER A 299 46.59 36.42 -36.53
C SER A 299 45.15 36.09 -36.90
N LEU A 300 45.01 35.22 -37.89
CA LEU A 300 43.81 34.42 -38.14
C LEU A 300 44.23 32.96 -38.24
N ARG A 301 43.74 32.12 -37.31
CA ARG A 301 43.18 30.78 -37.56
C ARG A 301 42.87 30.10 -36.22
N SER A 302 41.63 29.70 -35.93
CA SER A 302 40.84 28.60 -36.51
C SER A 302 41.19 27.22 -35.95
N ALA A 303 40.12 26.45 -35.77
CA ALA A 303 40.04 24.99 -35.63
C ALA A 303 40.24 24.47 -34.19
N THR A 304 39.50 23.50 -33.65
CA THR A 304 38.66 22.46 -34.26
C THR A 304 37.76 21.86 -33.17
N VAL A 305 36.52 21.51 -33.51
CA VAL A 305 35.64 20.57 -32.77
C VAL A 305 35.90 19.15 -33.30
N PRO A 306 35.90 18.09 -32.47
CA PRO A 306 34.85 17.05 -32.59
C PRO A 306 34.45 16.43 -31.23
N CYS A 307 33.16 16.38 -30.86
CA CYS A 307 32.12 15.39 -31.22
C CYS A 307 31.98 14.19 -30.24
N GLN A 308 30.77 14.11 -29.66
CA GLN A 308 29.96 12.91 -29.32
C GLN A 308 30.49 11.84 -28.36
N ARG A 309 29.67 11.54 -27.32
CA ARG A 309 29.14 10.19 -27.05
C ARG A 309 27.71 10.24 -26.48
N LYS A 310 26.84 9.39 -27.02
CA LYS A 310 25.48 9.06 -26.59
C LYS A 310 25.44 7.65 -25.97
N LYS A 311 24.34 7.37 -25.24
CA LYS A 311 23.77 6.06 -24.81
C LYS A 311 24.43 5.43 -23.55
N ALA A 312 23.76 4.74 -22.63
CA ALA A 312 22.50 3.98 -22.71
C ALA A 312 21.83 3.80 -21.31
N PHE A 313 20.55 3.45 -21.33
CA PHE A 313 19.75 2.87 -20.23
C PHE A 313 20.13 1.41 -19.92
N PRO A 314 19.65 0.86 -18.80
CA PRO A 314 19.06 -0.48 -18.84
C PRO A 314 17.65 -0.55 -18.22
N LYS A 315 16.92 -1.60 -18.62
CA LYS A 315 15.50 -1.89 -18.47
C LYS A 315 15.33 -3.27 -17.79
N VAL A 316 14.39 -3.35 -16.84
CA VAL A 316 13.54 -4.50 -16.42
C VAL A 316 14.17 -5.73 -15.76
N GLN A 317 13.60 -6.13 -14.60
CA GLN A 317 13.02 -7.48 -14.43
C GLN A 317 11.98 -7.52 -13.30
N SER A 318 10.79 -7.98 -13.67
CA SER A 318 9.69 -8.51 -12.86
C SER A 318 9.87 -10.02 -12.63
N LYS A 319 9.34 -10.57 -11.53
CA LYS A 319 8.85 -11.95 -11.35
C LYS A 319 8.06 -11.99 -10.01
N THR A 320 6.75 -12.22 -9.99
CA THR A 320 5.96 -13.48 -10.06
C THR A 320 5.82 -14.16 -8.70
N GLU A 321 4.58 -14.60 -8.46
CA GLU A 321 3.95 -15.21 -7.29
C GLU A 321 4.59 -16.53 -6.84
N ASP A 322 4.35 -16.94 -5.58
CA ASP A 322 3.69 -18.23 -5.31
C ASP A 322 3.24 -18.39 -3.85
N GLU A 323 2.24 -19.27 -3.73
CA GLU A 323 1.26 -19.50 -2.66
C GLU A 323 1.78 -20.26 -1.43
N THR A 324 0.99 -20.29 -0.35
CA THR A 324 0.77 -21.51 0.46
C THR A 324 -0.50 -21.41 1.29
N GLN A 325 -1.53 -22.16 0.88
CA GLN A 325 -2.66 -22.60 1.69
C GLN A 325 -2.20 -23.76 2.57
N ASP A 326 -2.50 -23.74 3.88
CA ASP A 326 -2.72 -24.97 4.65
C ASP A 326 -3.44 -24.66 5.98
N SER A 327 -4.77 -24.85 6.05
CA SER A 327 -5.54 -24.64 7.31
C SER A 327 -6.91 -25.36 7.36
N GLU A 328 -7.20 -26.33 6.50
CA GLU A 328 -8.49 -27.05 6.55
C GLU A 328 -8.42 -28.48 7.09
N GLU A 329 -7.23 -29.07 7.24
CA GLU A 329 -7.10 -30.47 7.68
C GLU A 329 -7.19 -30.67 9.22
N LEU A 330 -7.01 -29.61 10.01
CA LEU A 330 -7.05 -29.67 11.47
C LEU A 330 -8.46 -29.56 12.06
N ARG A 331 -9.44 -29.04 11.30
CA ARG A 331 -10.80 -28.79 11.83
C ARG A 331 -11.71 -30.02 11.78
N LYS A 332 -11.46 -30.99 10.90
CA LYS A 332 -12.28 -32.22 10.77
C LYS A 332 -12.02 -33.27 11.84
N LYS A 333 -10.81 -33.31 12.43
CA LYS A 333 -10.43 -34.33 13.44
C LYS A 333 -10.96 -34.06 14.85
N PHE A 334 -11.40 -32.83 15.15
CA PHE A 334 -11.96 -32.49 16.47
C PHE A 334 -13.44 -32.83 16.63
N PHE A 335 -14.22 -32.87 15.54
CA PHE A 335 -15.67 -33.09 15.63
C PHE A 335 -16.09 -34.56 15.67
N THR A 336 -15.25 -35.50 15.22
CA THR A 336 -15.62 -36.93 15.18
C THR A 336 -15.41 -37.63 16.52
N THR A 337 -14.36 -37.28 17.27
CA THR A 337 -14.00 -37.96 18.52
C THR A 337 -14.88 -37.54 19.71
N ALA A 338 -15.48 -36.34 19.65
CA ALA A 338 -16.33 -35.81 20.71
C ALA A 338 -17.78 -36.33 20.67
N LEU A 339 -18.26 -36.74 19.49
CA LEU A 339 -19.63 -37.26 19.30
C LEU A 339 -19.77 -38.74 19.67
N ASP A 340 -18.70 -39.53 19.54
CA ASP A 340 -18.72 -40.97 19.86
C ASP A 340 -18.78 -41.28 21.36
N ARG A 341 -18.31 -40.36 22.21
CA ARG A 341 -18.35 -40.52 23.69
C ARG A 341 -19.71 -40.20 24.31
N LEU A 342 -20.59 -39.49 23.58
CA LEU A 342 -21.89 -39.04 24.10
C LEU A 342 -23.04 -40.02 23.82
N LEU A 343 -22.80 -41.06 23.01
CA LEU A 343 -23.83 -42.00 22.55
C LEU A 343 -23.73 -43.41 23.15
N TYR A 344 -22.74 -43.67 24.03
CA TYR A 344 -22.43 -45.01 24.54
C TYR A 344 -22.46 -45.16 26.08
N GLU A 345 -22.78 -44.12 26.85
CA GLU A 345 -22.85 -44.21 28.33
C GLU A 345 -24.17 -44.81 28.87
N ASP A 346 -25.18 -45.07 28.01
CA ASP A 346 -26.51 -45.51 28.47
C ASP A 346 -26.66 -47.03 28.67
N GLU A 347 -25.81 -47.90 28.10
CA GLU A 347 -26.03 -49.37 28.16
C GLU A 347 -25.76 -50.00 29.56
N ASP A 348 -24.87 -49.41 30.36
CA ASP A 348 -24.52 -49.97 31.68
C ASP A 348 -25.63 -49.77 32.73
N ASP A 349 -26.43 -48.71 32.61
CA ASP A 349 -27.52 -48.40 33.55
C ASP A 349 -28.77 -49.27 33.31
N PHE A 350 -29.02 -49.69 32.07
CA PHE A 350 -30.14 -50.60 31.74
C PHE A 350 -29.93 -52.02 32.31
N GLN A 351 -28.68 -52.49 32.40
CA GLN A 351 -28.34 -53.79 32.99
C GLN A 351 -28.52 -53.82 34.51
N ALA A 352 -28.37 -52.67 35.19
CA ALA A 352 -28.63 -52.54 36.62
C ALA A 352 -30.14 -52.55 36.94
N TYR A 353 -30.96 -51.96 36.07
CA TYR A 353 -32.42 -51.85 36.25
C TYR A 353 -33.16 -53.20 36.18
N LEU A 354 -32.67 -54.14 35.36
CA LEU A 354 -33.24 -55.48 35.20
C LEU A 354 -33.03 -56.40 36.42
N LYS A 355 -32.04 -56.11 37.29
CA LYS A 355 -31.67 -56.93 38.46
C LYS A 355 -32.52 -56.68 39.72
N LEU A 356 -33.49 -55.77 39.69
CA LEU A 356 -34.31 -55.40 40.86
C LEU A 356 -35.66 -56.13 40.92
N GLY A 357 -36.11 -56.52 42.12
CA GLY A 357 -37.36 -57.27 42.35
C GLY A 357 -38.66 -56.43 42.28
N PRO A 358 -39.86 -57.07 42.22
CA PRO A 358 -41.12 -56.44 41.79
C PRO A 358 -41.61 -55.23 42.60
N LEU A 359 -41.27 -55.12 43.89
CA LEU A 359 -41.67 -53.97 44.73
C LEU A 359 -40.73 -52.75 44.59
N LYS A 360 -39.47 -52.94 44.17
CA LYS A 360 -38.51 -51.83 43.92
C LYS A 360 -38.67 -51.18 42.54
N ARG A 361 -39.46 -51.79 41.64
CA ARG A 361 -39.72 -51.28 40.28
C ARG A 361 -40.79 -50.18 40.21
N LYS A 362 -41.45 -49.85 41.32
CA LYS A 362 -42.47 -48.80 41.35
C LYS A 362 -41.92 -47.54 42.02
N LEU A 363 -41.92 -46.46 41.23
CA LEU A 363 -41.74 -45.05 41.56
C LEU A 363 -40.29 -44.51 41.54
N TYR A 364 -39.85 -44.14 40.33
CA TYR A 364 -39.05 -42.92 40.13
C TYR A 364 -39.65 -42.14 38.96
N VAL A 365 -40.30 -41.01 39.26
CA VAL A 365 -40.63 -39.98 38.27
C VAL A 365 -39.69 -38.82 38.56
N VAL A 366 -38.70 -38.63 37.69
CA VAL A 366 -37.78 -37.49 37.75
C VAL A 366 -38.29 -36.46 36.76
N GLY A 367 -38.87 -35.36 37.26
CA GLY A 367 -39.22 -34.20 36.45
C GLY A 367 -37.97 -33.39 36.15
N ARG A 368 -37.67 -33.16 34.87
CA ARG A 368 -36.60 -32.26 34.42
C ARG A 368 -37.23 -30.90 34.07
N ALA A 369 -36.80 -29.83 34.73
CA ALA A 369 -37.17 -28.47 34.32
C ALA A 369 -36.38 -28.09 33.05
N VAL A 370 -37.11 -27.68 32.01
CA VAL A 370 -36.54 -27.22 30.73
C VAL A 370 -36.50 -25.68 30.76
N PRO A 371 -35.36 -25.03 30.49
CA PRO A 371 -35.32 -23.58 30.31
C PRO A 371 -36.09 -23.18 29.04
N THR A 372 -37.20 -22.47 29.19
CA THR A 372 -37.85 -21.76 28.08
C THR A 372 -37.05 -20.51 27.76
N HIS A 373 -36.00 -20.64 26.95
CA HIS A 373 -35.43 -19.51 26.23
C HIS A 373 -36.25 -19.27 24.96
N HIS A 374 -37.15 -18.30 25.02
CA HIS A 374 -37.63 -17.61 23.83
C HIS A 374 -36.41 -16.91 23.19
N LYS A 375 -35.96 -17.43 22.05
CA LYS A 375 -35.22 -16.60 21.09
C LYS A 375 -36.21 -15.55 20.59
N GLU A 376 -35.99 -14.29 20.97
CA GLU A 376 -36.54 -13.17 20.24
C GLU A 376 -36.15 -13.35 18.76
N GLN A 377 -37.17 -13.35 17.90
CA GLN A 377 -36.98 -13.37 16.47
C GLN A 377 -36.29 -12.07 16.07
N GLU A 378 -35.03 -12.16 15.67
CA GLU A 378 -34.43 -11.17 14.78
C GLU A 378 -35.32 -11.06 13.54
N GLU A 379 -35.78 -9.84 13.28
CA GLU A 379 -36.44 -9.46 12.04
C GLU A 379 -35.51 -9.75 10.85
N MET A 380 -35.98 -10.63 9.96
CA MET A 380 -35.39 -10.80 8.64
C MET A 380 -35.79 -9.61 7.75
N PRO A 381 -34.85 -8.92 7.07
CA PRO A 381 -35.17 -8.29 5.81
C PRO A 381 -35.12 -9.34 4.70
N ARG A 382 -36.18 -9.36 3.89
CA ARG A 382 -36.35 -10.21 2.73
C ARG A 382 -35.22 -10.01 1.71
N ARG A 383 -34.84 -11.13 1.09
CA ARG A 383 -34.02 -11.21 -0.12
C ARG A 383 -34.56 -10.30 -1.23
N SER A 384 -33.65 -9.61 -1.90
CA SER A 384 -33.70 -9.47 -3.36
C SER A 384 -32.30 -9.75 -3.89
N ASP A 385 -32.18 -10.88 -4.59
CA ASP A 385 -30.99 -11.28 -5.31
C ASP A 385 -30.68 -10.26 -6.43
N ARG A 386 -29.42 -9.83 -6.53
CA ARG A 386 -28.65 -9.80 -7.79
C ARG A 386 -27.17 -9.50 -7.55
N GLU A 387 -26.40 -10.56 -7.81
CA GLU A 387 -25.06 -10.59 -8.41
C GLU A 387 -23.93 -9.80 -7.73
N ASP A 388 -23.18 -10.57 -6.96
CA ASP A 388 -21.78 -10.35 -6.68
C ASP A 388 -20.96 -10.47 -7.98
N GLY A 389 -20.03 -9.53 -8.20
CA GLY A 389 -19.32 -9.40 -9.46
C GLY A 389 -18.21 -8.36 -9.43
N SER A 390 -17.05 -8.77 -8.91
CA SER A 390 -15.72 -8.19 -9.10
C SER A 390 -15.37 -6.87 -8.39
N VAL A 391 -14.46 -7.04 -7.42
CA VAL A 391 -13.44 -6.10 -6.97
C VAL A 391 -12.82 -5.35 -8.15
N GLY A 392 -12.76 -4.02 -8.06
CA GLY A 392 -12.03 -3.16 -8.99
C GLY A 392 -12.80 -1.94 -9.47
N LYS A 393 -13.39 -1.15 -8.56
CA LYS A 393 -13.94 0.17 -8.91
C LYS A 393 -13.18 1.23 -8.14
N SER A 394 -12.34 1.97 -8.87
CA SER A 394 -11.82 3.26 -8.44
C SER A 394 -12.97 4.12 -7.96
N ASP A 395 -12.98 4.46 -6.68
CA ASP A 395 -13.92 5.41 -6.10
C ASP A 395 -13.51 6.83 -6.52
N GLY A 396 -13.66 7.08 -7.82
CA GLY A 396 -13.50 8.38 -8.44
C GLY A 396 -14.86 9.03 -8.48
N HIS A 397 -15.23 9.74 -7.42
CA HIS A 397 -16.38 10.64 -7.49
C HIS A 397 -16.03 11.73 -8.51
N ILE A 398 -16.62 11.64 -9.70
CA ILE A 398 -16.45 12.65 -10.74
C ILE A 398 -17.26 13.88 -10.30
N THR A 399 -16.59 14.98 -9.93
CA THR A 399 -17.26 16.23 -9.58
C THR A 399 -17.76 16.97 -10.82
N ALA A 400 -18.80 17.80 -10.65
CA ALA A 400 -19.39 18.57 -11.74
C ALA A 400 -18.40 19.53 -12.42
N GLU A 401 -17.34 19.96 -11.73
CA GLU A 401 -16.28 20.79 -12.34
C GLU A 401 -15.33 19.96 -13.21
N MET A 402 -15.01 18.72 -12.82
CA MET A 402 -14.26 17.79 -13.67
C MET A 402 -15.02 17.51 -14.97
N ILE A 403 -16.35 17.35 -14.91
CA ILE A 403 -17.20 17.19 -16.09
C ILE A 403 -17.17 18.46 -16.95
N ARG A 404 -17.35 19.65 -16.35
CA ARG A 404 -17.30 20.92 -17.08
C ARG A 404 -15.95 21.20 -17.74
N ALA A 405 -14.84 20.78 -17.13
CA ALA A 405 -13.51 20.92 -17.71
C ALA A 405 -13.37 20.12 -19.02
N LEU A 406 -13.92 18.90 -19.07
CA LEU A 406 -13.91 18.07 -20.28
C LEU A 406 -14.75 18.65 -21.43
N PHE A 407 -15.83 19.39 -21.11
CA PHE A 407 -16.66 20.04 -22.13
C PHE A 407 -16.14 21.40 -22.59
N LYS A 408 -15.27 22.07 -21.82
CA LYS A 408 -14.63 23.31 -22.25
C LYS A 408 -13.59 23.11 -23.35
N GLU A 409 -12.91 21.96 -23.36
CA GLU A 409 -11.89 21.63 -24.38
C GLU A 409 -12.49 21.45 -25.79
N ASN A 410 -13.80 21.24 -25.91
CA ASN A 410 -14.49 21.02 -27.20
C ASN A 410 -15.17 22.28 -27.78
N VAL A 411 -15.11 23.43 -27.11
CA VAL A 411 -15.77 24.67 -27.59
C VAL A 411 -14.78 25.68 -28.19
N ASP A 412 -13.48 25.56 -27.88
CA ASP A 412 -12.45 26.46 -28.42
C ASP A 412 -11.82 25.95 -29.74
N GLY A 413 -12.42 24.92 -30.35
CA GLY A 413 -12.00 24.31 -31.62
C GLY A 413 -13.05 24.46 -32.71
N ASN A 414 -13.43 25.68 -33.07
CA ASN A 414 -14.09 25.98 -34.35
C ASN A 414 -13.77 27.38 -34.85
#